data_AF-A0A9W8PN03-F1
#
_entry.id   AF-A0A9W8PN03-F1
#
_cell.length_a   1.000
_cell.length_b   1.000
_cell.length_c   1.000
_cell.angle_alpha   90.00
_cell.angle_beta   90.00
_cell.angle_gamma   90.00
#
_symmetry.space_group_name_H-M   'P 1'
#
loop_
_entity.id
_entity.type
_entity.pdbx_description
1 polymer ?
#
loop_
_entity_poly.entity_id
_entity_poly.type
_entity_poly.pdbx_seq_one_letter_code
_entity_poly.pdbx_strand_id
1 'polypeptide(L)'
;MSKGRTHDSCRTIGAELLASGWMMRLWTLHEAFVSDQLRIALCDHGDFGRAPPSLNNLWGEGEEGERQGVLVSSMTEMMRQKVNQNLMKVDSLVPVARQSNTERALLIASAWKAVRYRTTRNPGEETLALSSLLDIPISQDDNTIQDDRERLMERFWATIGKDPIFGSSIPPGIIFLPGKRLPSAGFRWAPATWMSGEVEAYPFPLDNPRYPTELTDQGLIVHYPGFLLHPDNEKLKDIISEHKRNTFEFSVGRGLDEWYKVASAKKRGLQNDVSLPTLDNSNRDPKHITLDLRNRLGSNPPLKIGIILSRPRPVEVQGETGLLVEIYDEKTLPPKAGRPVSQDSLFYCRIIRRVEVTRLSMGSLEGPLHPTRNEERLGNGSILSRYEKFVREVAGVQLDEAQGWCVDGFASKPPPPLPRRQTETPPHTQDGGIMNRIRRVWTGSSRLESADQ
;
A
#
# COMPACT_ATOMS: atom_id res chain seq x y z
N MET A 1 -48.14 18.95 -14.55
CA MET A 1 -47.89 19.00 -13.09
C MET A 1 -47.58 17.60 -12.60
N SER A 2 -46.32 17.18 -12.69
CA SER A 2 -45.82 15.91 -12.16
C SER A 2 -45.67 16.02 -10.64
N LYS A 3 -46.46 15.25 -9.91
CA LYS A 3 -46.34 15.09 -8.45
C LYS A 3 -44.94 14.60 -8.09
N GLY A 4 -44.44 15.13 -6.98
CA GLY A 4 -43.04 15.15 -6.61
C GLY A 4 -42.43 13.78 -6.39
N ARG A 5 -41.14 13.66 -6.76
CA ARG A 5 -40.21 12.71 -6.15
C ARG A 5 -39.92 13.18 -4.73
N THR A 6 -40.89 13.09 -3.84
CA THR A 6 -40.67 13.23 -2.40
C THR A 6 -40.28 11.86 -1.88
N HIS A 7 -38.97 11.61 -1.85
CA HIS A 7 -38.22 10.87 -0.83
C HIS A 7 -36.89 10.43 -1.43
N ASP A 8 -35.96 11.38 -1.60
CA ASP A 8 -34.56 11.00 -1.57
C ASP A 8 -34.26 10.58 -0.14
N SER A 9 -34.43 9.28 0.11
CA SER A 9 -33.97 8.65 1.34
C SER A 9 -32.50 9.03 1.52
N CYS A 10 -32.08 9.33 2.76
CA CYS A 10 -30.68 9.61 3.12
C CYS A 10 -29.70 8.57 2.54
N ARG A 11 -30.16 7.35 2.25
CA ARG A 11 -29.41 6.31 1.53
C ARG A 11 -29.12 6.63 0.07
N THR A 12 -30.12 7.13 -0.66
CA THR A 12 -29.96 7.55 -2.06
C THR A 12 -28.95 8.68 -2.11
N ILE A 13 -29.11 9.69 -1.26
CA ILE A 13 -28.18 10.82 -1.15
C ILE A 13 -26.77 10.33 -0.77
N GLY A 14 -26.65 9.42 0.20
CA GLY A 14 -25.38 8.84 0.60
C GLY A 14 -24.69 8.07 -0.53
N ALA A 15 -25.45 7.24 -1.26
CA ALA A 15 -24.94 6.48 -2.40
C ALA A 15 -24.53 7.38 -3.57
N GLU A 16 -25.35 8.37 -3.91
CA GLU A 16 -25.05 9.38 -4.93
C GLU A 16 -23.81 10.18 -4.57
N LEU A 17 -23.69 10.60 -3.31
CA LEU A 17 -22.51 11.30 -2.82
C LEU A 17 -21.26 10.43 -2.98
N LEU A 18 -21.28 9.18 -2.49
CA LEU A 18 -20.16 8.24 -2.60
C LEU A 18 -19.76 7.96 -4.05
N ALA A 19 -20.71 7.94 -4.97
CA ALA A 19 -20.47 7.73 -6.40
C ALA A 19 -20.12 9.02 -7.17
N SER A 20 -20.27 10.19 -6.55
CA SER A 20 -20.10 11.48 -7.23
C SER A 20 -18.64 11.76 -7.59
N GLY A 21 -18.45 12.54 -8.66
CA GLY A 21 -17.14 13.11 -8.99
C GLY A 21 -16.56 14.01 -7.90
N TRP A 22 -17.40 14.52 -6.99
CA TRP A 22 -16.94 15.27 -5.82
C TRP A 22 -16.15 14.36 -4.87
N MET A 23 -16.63 13.15 -4.56
CA MET A 23 -15.91 12.20 -3.69
C MET A 23 -14.62 11.65 -4.30
N MET A 24 -14.44 11.77 -5.62
CA MET A 24 -13.24 11.30 -6.34
C MET A 24 -12.11 12.34 -6.43
N ARG A 25 -12.32 13.59 -6.00
CA ARG A 25 -11.28 14.64 -6.07
C ARG A 25 -10.49 14.68 -4.77
N LEU A 26 -9.17 14.89 -4.84
CA LEU A 26 -8.36 15.03 -3.64
C LEU A 26 -8.73 16.28 -2.83
N TRP A 27 -8.88 17.42 -3.48
CA TRP A 27 -9.15 18.70 -2.82
C TRP A 27 -10.49 18.75 -2.08
N THR A 28 -11.49 18.01 -2.53
CA THR A 28 -12.78 17.94 -1.84
C THR A 28 -12.68 17.17 -0.52
N LEU A 29 -11.74 16.22 -0.40
CA LEU A 29 -11.42 15.59 0.90
C LEU A 29 -10.90 16.65 1.86
N HIS A 30 -9.91 17.41 1.39
CA HIS A 30 -9.25 18.44 2.16
C HIS A 30 -10.24 19.52 2.60
N GLU A 31 -11.06 20.03 1.68
CA GLU A 31 -12.16 20.96 1.96
C GLU A 31 -13.11 20.39 3.00
N ALA A 32 -13.56 19.15 2.85
CA ALA A 32 -14.51 18.52 3.76
C ALA A 32 -13.94 18.23 5.15
N PHE A 33 -12.63 17.98 5.24
CA PHE A 33 -11.91 17.73 6.49
C PHE A 33 -11.65 19.02 7.26
N VAL A 34 -11.24 20.09 6.58
CA VAL A 34 -10.95 21.40 7.19
C VAL A 34 -12.24 22.16 7.54
N SER A 35 -13.36 21.86 6.88
CA SER A 35 -14.64 22.54 7.12
C SER A 35 -15.37 22.06 8.37
N ASP A 36 -15.72 23.00 9.25
CA ASP A 36 -16.60 22.75 10.40
C ASP A 36 -17.99 22.23 9.99
N GLN A 37 -18.52 22.76 8.87
CA GLN A 37 -19.82 22.39 8.34
C GLN A 37 -19.74 22.16 6.84
N LEU A 38 -20.23 21.00 6.40
CA LEU A 38 -20.39 20.69 4.98
C LEU A 38 -21.87 20.76 4.64
N ARG A 39 -22.25 21.61 3.68
CA ARG A 39 -23.62 21.70 3.15
C ARG A 39 -23.65 21.20 1.72
N ILE A 40 -24.61 20.33 1.40
CA ILE A 40 -24.65 19.66 0.09
C ILE A 40 -25.81 20.23 -0.72
N ALA A 41 -25.48 20.93 -1.81
CA ALA A 41 -26.46 21.38 -2.79
C ALA A 41 -26.76 20.24 -3.77
N LEU A 42 -28.01 19.77 -3.77
CA LEU A 42 -28.53 18.80 -4.74
C LEU A 42 -29.34 19.56 -5.80
N CYS A 43 -29.40 19.06 -7.04
CA CYS A 43 -30.02 19.76 -8.18
C CYS A 43 -31.46 20.23 -7.90
N ASP A 44 -32.23 19.44 -7.14
CA ASP A 44 -33.65 19.71 -6.86
C ASP A 44 -33.87 20.69 -5.68
N HIS A 45 -32.80 21.17 -5.02
CA HIS A 45 -32.92 22.11 -3.90
C HIS A 45 -33.05 23.58 -4.32
N GLY A 46 -32.71 23.93 -5.56
CA GLY A 46 -32.79 25.30 -6.07
C GLY A 46 -34.21 25.86 -6.16
N ASP A 47 -35.19 24.99 -6.43
CA ASP A 47 -36.55 25.41 -6.78
C ASP A 47 -37.43 25.79 -5.58
N PHE A 48 -36.99 25.50 -4.35
CA PHE A 48 -37.81 25.66 -3.14
C PHE A 48 -37.28 26.69 -2.14
N GLY A 49 -36.21 27.43 -2.48
CA GLY A 49 -35.63 28.43 -1.57
C GLY A 49 -35.14 27.86 -0.23
N ARG A 50 -35.00 26.54 -0.11
CA ARG A 50 -34.50 25.88 1.10
C ARG A 50 -32.98 25.93 1.10
N ALA A 51 -32.40 26.30 2.25
CA ALA A 51 -30.95 26.21 2.43
C ALA A 51 -30.49 24.75 2.23
N PRO A 52 -29.35 24.52 1.56
CA PRO A 52 -28.82 23.18 1.40
C PRO A 52 -28.62 22.49 2.77
N PRO A 53 -29.04 21.22 2.92
CA PRO A 53 -28.91 20.52 4.19
C PRO A 53 -27.45 20.36 4.60
N SER A 54 -27.18 20.47 5.90
CA SER A 54 -25.89 20.09 6.48
C SER A 54 -25.71 18.57 6.39
N LEU A 55 -24.50 18.11 6.07
CA LEU A 55 -24.15 16.69 6.03
C LEU A 55 -24.51 15.99 7.34
N ASN A 56 -24.31 16.65 8.49
CA ASN A 56 -24.64 16.07 9.79
C ASN A 56 -26.15 15.89 9.98
N ASN A 57 -26.95 16.77 9.37
CA ASN A 57 -28.41 16.75 9.45
C ASN A 57 -29.03 15.79 8.43
N LEU A 58 -28.30 15.41 7.37
CA LEU A 58 -28.78 14.44 6.37
C LEU A 58 -29.08 13.05 6.95
N TRP A 59 -28.43 12.72 8.06
CA TRP A 59 -28.59 11.43 8.74
C TRP A 59 -29.61 11.47 9.88
N GLY A 60 -30.13 12.65 10.22
CA GLY A 60 -31.05 12.84 11.33
C GLY A 60 -32.34 12.04 11.14
N GLU A 61 -32.87 11.50 12.24
CA GLU A 61 -34.11 10.76 12.28
C GLU A 61 -35.24 11.66 11.76
N GLY A 62 -35.82 11.31 10.62
CA GLY A 62 -37.13 11.84 10.28
C GLY A 62 -38.08 11.43 11.40
N GLU A 63 -38.65 12.40 12.11
CA GLU A 63 -39.59 12.21 13.23
C GLU A 63 -40.88 11.44 12.84
N GLU A 64 -41.03 11.04 11.57
CA GLU A 64 -42.25 10.44 11.04
C GLU A 64 -42.11 8.92 10.89
N GLY A 65 -42.24 8.21 12.02
CA GLY A 65 -42.80 6.85 12.04
C GLY A 65 -41.92 5.77 12.67
N GLU A 66 -42.11 5.55 13.97
CA GLU A 66 -41.56 4.46 14.82
C GLU A 66 -41.77 3.01 14.30
N ARG A 67 -42.33 2.81 13.10
CA ARG A 67 -42.67 1.48 12.56
C ARG A 67 -41.82 1.01 11.39
N GLN A 68 -40.93 1.84 10.86
CA GLN A 68 -40.11 1.48 9.69
C GLN A 68 -38.76 0.85 10.06
N GLY A 69 -38.80 -0.34 10.70
CA GLY A 69 -37.82 -1.44 10.60
C GLY A 69 -36.35 -1.23 11.01
N VAL A 70 -35.85 -2.07 11.92
CA VAL A 70 -34.42 -2.19 12.34
C VAL A 70 -33.41 -2.21 11.17
N LEU A 71 -33.76 -2.85 10.04
CA LEU A 71 -32.92 -2.92 8.85
C LEU A 71 -32.68 -1.56 8.18
N VAL A 72 -33.66 -0.65 8.29
CA VAL A 72 -33.62 0.66 7.65
C VAL A 72 -32.58 1.55 8.32
N SER A 73 -32.54 1.54 9.65
CA SER A 73 -31.54 2.25 10.45
C SER A 73 -30.13 1.70 10.22
N SER A 74 -30.00 0.38 10.05
CA SER A 74 -28.70 -0.27 9.80
C SER A 74 -28.04 0.18 8.48
N MET A 75 -28.80 0.25 7.38
CA MET A 75 -28.26 0.71 6.09
C MET A 75 -27.90 2.20 6.08
N THR A 76 -28.72 3.04 6.73
CA THR A 76 -28.45 4.47 6.85
C THR A 76 -27.17 4.71 7.66
N GLU A 77 -27.01 4.00 8.77
CA GLU A 77 -25.80 4.09 9.59
C GLU A 77 -24.57 3.57 8.82
N MET A 78 -24.69 2.48 8.06
CA MET A 78 -23.61 2.00 7.19
C MET A 78 -23.20 3.04 6.14
N MET A 79 -24.16 3.72 5.50
CA MET A 79 -23.88 4.77 4.53
C MET A 79 -23.23 5.98 5.19
N ARG A 80 -23.74 6.43 6.34
CA ARG A 80 -23.13 7.48 7.16
C ARG A 80 -21.69 7.15 7.50
N GLN A 81 -21.43 5.94 8.00
CA GLN A 81 -20.09 5.48 8.33
C GLN A 81 -19.18 5.46 7.10
N LYS A 82 -19.67 5.04 5.93
CA LYS A 82 -18.86 5.10 4.71
C LYS A 82 -18.59 6.51 4.22
N VAL A 83 -19.56 7.41 4.28
CA VAL A 83 -19.33 8.82 3.93
C VAL A 83 -18.30 9.43 4.89
N ASN A 84 -18.51 9.27 6.20
CA ASN A 84 -17.59 9.80 7.21
C ASN A 84 -16.18 9.21 7.09
N GLN A 85 -16.06 7.91 6.86
CA GLN A 85 -14.77 7.25 6.64
C GLN A 85 -14.05 7.81 5.41
N ASN A 86 -14.76 8.01 4.29
CA ASN A 86 -14.14 8.56 3.08
C ASN A 86 -13.85 10.06 3.17
N LEU A 87 -14.45 10.77 4.13
CA LEU A 87 -14.21 12.18 4.41
C LEU A 87 -13.27 12.41 5.60
N MET A 88 -12.73 11.34 6.19
CA MET A 88 -11.94 11.40 7.43
C MET A 88 -12.62 12.18 8.57
N LYS A 89 -13.96 12.17 8.62
CA LYS A 89 -14.70 12.73 9.76
C LYS A 89 -14.65 11.72 10.90
N VAL A 90 -13.57 11.81 11.69
CA VAL A 90 -13.40 11.00 12.89
C VAL A 90 -14.12 11.72 14.03
N ASP A 91 -15.04 11.05 14.72
CA ASP A 91 -15.77 11.59 15.87
C ASP A 91 -14.87 11.77 17.13
N SER A 92 -13.55 11.68 16.97
CA SER A 92 -12.60 11.76 18.08
C SER A 92 -12.46 13.21 18.54
N LEU A 93 -13.12 13.52 19.66
CA LEU A 93 -12.92 14.77 20.39
C LEU A 93 -11.55 14.84 21.09
N VAL A 94 -10.74 13.78 21.02
CA VAL A 94 -9.45 13.69 21.71
C VAL A 94 -8.35 14.29 20.83
N PRO A 95 -7.64 15.33 21.31
CA PRO A 95 -6.49 15.89 20.60
C PRO A 95 -5.47 14.81 20.24
N VAL A 96 -4.91 14.88 19.02
CA VAL A 96 -3.93 13.91 18.49
C VAL A 96 -2.75 13.65 19.44
N ALA A 97 -2.31 14.67 20.17
CA ALA A 97 -1.24 14.57 21.16
C ALA A 97 -1.55 13.60 22.33
N ARG A 98 -2.82 13.36 22.64
CA ARG A 98 -3.27 12.46 23.71
C ARG A 98 -3.63 11.05 23.24
N GLN A 99 -3.66 10.84 21.92
CA GLN A 99 -3.95 9.54 21.34
C GLN A 99 -2.77 8.58 21.55
N SER A 100 -3.07 7.29 21.63
CA SER A 100 -2.10 6.21 21.60
C SER A 100 -1.43 6.11 20.21
N ASN A 101 -0.26 5.46 20.14
CA ASN A 101 0.40 5.19 18.86
C ASN A 101 -0.48 4.39 17.89
N THR A 102 -1.29 3.46 18.43
CA THR A 102 -2.25 2.66 17.65
C THR A 102 -3.33 3.54 17.03
N GLU A 103 -3.92 4.47 17.79
CA GLU A 103 -4.93 5.40 17.27
C GLU A 103 -4.35 6.34 16.20
N ARG A 104 -3.14 6.84 16.40
CA ARG A 104 -2.45 7.67 15.40
C ARG A 104 -2.08 6.89 14.14
N ALA A 105 -1.69 5.63 14.27
CA ALA A 105 -1.52 4.74 13.12
C ALA A 105 -2.85 4.52 12.39
N LEU A 106 -3.94 4.30 13.11
CA LEU A 106 -5.27 4.19 12.49
C LEU A 106 -5.70 5.47 11.78
N LEU A 107 -5.30 6.65 12.26
CA LEU A 107 -5.52 7.92 11.56
C LEU A 107 -4.78 7.97 10.22
N ILE A 108 -3.49 7.62 10.19
CA ILE A 108 -2.69 7.53 8.95
C ILE A 108 -3.28 6.49 7.98
N ALA A 109 -3.68 5.32 8.50
CA ALA A 109 -4.36 4.29 7.73
C ALA A 109 -5.68 4.79 7.14
N SER A 110 -6.45 5.57 7.90
CA SER A 110 -7.72 6.17 7.45
C SER A 110 -7.48 7.20 6.35
N ALA A 111 -6.43 8.01 6.48
CA ALA A 111 -6.01 8.94 5.44
C ALA A 111 -5.67 8.24 4.13
N TRP A 112 -4.89 7.14 4.19
CA TRP A 112 -4.63 6.33 3.00
C TRP A 112 -5.92 5.79 2.36
N LYS A 113 -6.84 5.24 3.16
CA LYS A 113 -8.11 4.71 2.66
C LYS A 113 -8.99 5.78 2.01
N ALA A 114 -8.98 6.99 2.55
CA ALA A 114 -9.76 8.12 2.02
C ALA A 114 -9.17 8.67 0.72
N VAL A 115 -7.85 8.61 0.55
CA VAL A 115 -7.13 9.16 -0.61
C VAL A 115 -6.99 8.17 -1.77
N ARG A 116 -6.98 6.85 -1.51
CA ARG A 116 -6.58 5.85 -2.52
C ARG A 116 -7.35 5.83 -3.84
N TYR A 117 -8.63 6.22 -3.84
CA TYR A 117 -9.45 6.28 -5.06
C TYR A 117 -9.67 7.70 -5.57
N ARG A 118 -8.92 8.67 -5.02
CA ARG A 118 -9.03 10.07 -5.41
C ARG A 118 -8.05 10.41 -6.54
N THR A 119 -8.32 11.54 -7.17
CA THR A 119 -7.57 12.06 -8.30
C THR A 119 -7.25 13.54 -8.09
N THR A 120 -6.13 13.98 -8.66
CA THR A 120 -5.74 15.38 -8.76
C THR A 120 -5.12 15.66 -10.12
N ARG A 121 -5.19 16.91 -10.59
CA ARG A 121 -4.50 17.36 -11.80
C ARG A 121 -3.00 17.53 -11.58
N ASN A 122 -2.57 17.80 -10.36
CA ASN A 122 -1.18 17.99 -10.00
C ASN A 122 -0.77 16.97 -8.93
N PRO A 123 -0.03 15.91 -9.29
CA PRO A 123 0.41 14.87 -8.37
C PRO A 123 1.25 15.37 -7.18
N GLY A 124 1.87 16.56 -7.26
CA GLY A 124 2.60 17.15 -6.14
C GLY A 124 1.69 17.64 -4.99
N GLU A 125 0.41 17.90 -5.29
CA GLU A 125 -0.58 18.33 -4.29
C GLU A 125 -1.00 17.20 -3.35
N GLU A 126 -0.76 15.93 -3.75
CA GLU A 126 -1.02 14.77 -2.90
C GLU A 126 -0.36 14.92 -1.54
N THR A 127 0.95 15.14 -1.52
CA THR A 127 1.72 15.21 -0.28
C THR A 127 1.32 16.43 0.57
N LEU A 128 0.95 17.54 -0.06
CA LEU A 128 0.46 18.74 0.63
C LEU A 128 -0.90 18.51 1.28
N ALA A 129 -1.82 17.86 0.58
CA ALA A 129 -3.11 17.48 1.14
C ALA A 129 -2.93 16.52 2.32
N LEU A 130 -2.05 15.51 2.20
CA LEU A 130 -1.75 14.56 3.28
C LEU A 130 -1.13 15.25 4.50
N SER A 131 -0.19 16.16 4.28
CA SER A 131 0.40 17.00 5.33
C SER A 131 -0.67 17.77 6.10
N SER A 132 -1.60 18.41 5.40
CA SER A 132 -2.69 19.15 6.04
C SER A 132 -3.73 18.24 6.71
N LEU A 133 -4.04 17.08 6.14
CA LEU A 133 -5.01 16.12 6.70
C LEU A 133 -4.52 15.50 8.01
N LEU A 134 -3.20 15.37 8.18
CA LEU A 134 -2.58 14.75 9.35
C LEU A 134 -1.97 15.76 10.31
N ASP A 135 -2.04 17.06 9.99
CA ASP A 135 -1.42 18.15 10.73
C ASP A 135 0.10 17.95 10.92
N ILE A 136 0.78 17.56 9.84
CA ILE A 136 2.23 17.28 9.83
C ILE A 136 2.92 18.29 8.94
N PRO A 137 3.68 19.25 9.47
CA PRO A 137 4.27 20.34 8.69
C PRO A 137 5.39 19.81 7.80
N ILE A 138 5.24 19.94 6.48
CA ILE A 138 6.34 19.67 5.54
C ILE A 138 7.08 20.99 5.31
N SER A 139 8.36 21.02 5.66
CA SER A 139 9.22 22.15 5.33
C SER A 139 9.32 22.28 3.81
N GLN A 140 8.74 23.37 3.29
CA GLN A 140 8.97 23.83 1.93
C GLN A 140 10.22 24.70 1.98
N ASP A 141 11.38 24.13 1.64
CA ASP A 141 12.55 24.95 1.40
C ASP A 141 12.26 25.80 0.14
N ASP A 142 12.18 27.13 0.30
CA ASP A 142 11.73 28.10 -0.71
C ASP A 142 12.55 28.13 -2.02
N ASN A 143 13.66 27.37 -2.13
CA ASN A 143 14.63 27.50 -3.21
C ASN A 143 14.70 26.33 -4.20
N THR A 144 13.96 25.23 -3.99
CA THR A 144 13.90 24.13 -4.97
C THR A 144 12.70 24.30 -5.89
N ILE A 145 12.92 25.09 -6.95
CA ILE A 145 12.04 25.22 -8.11
C ILE A 145 11.77 23.79 -8.62
N GLN A 146 10.59 23.26 -8.28
CA GLN A 146 10.09 21.95 -8.68
C GLN A 146 10.77 20.75 -7.98
N ASP A 147 10.54 20.63 -6.67
CA ASP A 147 10.80 19.36 -5.99
C ASP A 147 10.01 18.22 -6.67
N ASP A 148 10.74 17.17 -7.03
CA ASP A 148 10.18 15.93 -7.53
C ASP A 148 9.16 15.40 -6.51
N ARG A 149 7.98 14.98 -6.99
CA ARG A 149 6.90 14.41 -6.17
C ARG A 149 7.43 13.33 -5.22
N GLU A 150 8.35 12.50 -5.69
CA GLU A 150 8.92 11.42 -4.89
C GLU A 150 9.73 11.98 -3.70
N ARG A 151 10.47 13.07 -3.90
CA ARG A 151 11.19 13.77 -2.82
C ARG A 151 10.25 14.42 -1.81
N LEU A 152 9.13 14.99 -2.25
CA LEU A 152 8.13 15.53 -1.32
C LEU A 152 7.56 14.41 -0.44
N MET A 153 7.22 13.26 -1.03
CA MET A 153 6.73 12.11 -0.27
C MET A 153 7.80 11.54 0.68
N GLU A 154 9.08 11.51 0.28
CA GLU A 154 10.19 11.16 1.17
C GLU A 154 10.30 12.11 2.36
N ARG A 155 10.24 13.43 2.12
CA ARG A 155 10.26 14.44 3.19
C ARG A 155 9.07 14.28 4.13
N PHE A 156 7.89 13.99 3.61
CA PHE A 156 6.70 13.71 4.40
C PHE A 156 6.93 12.52 5.35
N TRP A 157 7.42 11.39 4.85
CA TRP A 157 7.74 10.23 5.69
C TRP A 157 8.86 10.52 6.70
N ALA A 158 9.91 11.23 6.28
CA ALA A 158 11.00 11.63 7.17
C ALA A 158 10.51 12.55 8.30
N THR A 159 9.56 13.43 7.99
CA THR A 159 8.94 14.33 8.98
C THR A 159 8.12 13.52 9.98
N ILE A 160 7.28 12.59 9.51
CA ILE A 160 6.54 11.67 10.37
C ILE A 160 7.48 10.92 11.33
N GLY A 161 8.57 10.36 10.81
CA GLY A 161 9.52 9.58 11.63
C GLY A 161 10.29 10.39 12.67
N LYS A 162 10.54 11.69 12.39
CA LYS A 162 11.22 12.60 13.32
C LYS A 162 10.28 13.28 14.31
N ASP A 163 8.98 13.28 14.02
CA ASP A 163 7.98 13.93 14.85
C ASP A 163 7.86 13.20 16.20
N PRO A 164 7.89 13.91 17.34
CA PRO A 164 7.85 13.29 18.66
C PRO A 164 6.50 12.61 18.98
N ILE A 165 5.43 13.00 18.29
CA ILE A 165 4.08 12.46 18.46
C ILE A 165 3.87 11.29 17.48
N PHE A 166 4.26 11.47 16.21
CA PHE A 166 4.00 10.50 15.15
C PHE A 166 5.14 9.52 14.85
N GLY A 167 6.34 9.69 15.42
CA GLY A 167 7.54 8.91 15.08
C GLY A 167 7.38 7.39 15.13
N SER A 168 6.53 6.90 16.03
CA SER A 168 6.20 5.47 16.17
C SER A 168 4.78 5.10 15.72
N SER A 169 4.14 5.98 14.96
CA SER A 169 2.74 5.86 14.53
C SER A 169 2.60 5.51 13.04
N ILE A 170 3.68 5.26 12.30
CA ILE A 170 3.56 4.76 10.92
C ILE A 170 2.88 3.38 10.97
N PRO A 171 1.76 3.14 10.27
CA PRO A 171 1.10 1.85 10.31
C PRO A 171 2.04 0.77 9.77
N PRO A 172 2.35 -0.29 10.52
CA PRO A 172 3.26 -1.34 10.05
C PRO A 172 2.73 -2.01 8.77
N GLY A 173 1.40 -2.04 8.59
CA GLY A 173 0.74 -2.64 7.44
C GLY A 173 1.02 -1.95 6.10
N ILE A 174 1.59 -0.75 6.14
CA ILE A 174 1.87 0.06 4.95
C ILE A 174 2.85 -0.61 3.98
N ILE A 175 3.72 -1.49 4.50
CA ILE A 175 4.67 -2.26 3.69
C ILE A 175 3.96 -3.26 2.78
N PHE A 176 2.70 -3.63 3.05
CA PHE A 176 1.95 -4.59 2.22
C PHE A 176 1.09 -3.92 1.15
N LEU A 177 0.99 -2.58 1.18
CA LEU A 177 0.17 -1.85 0.23
C LEU A 177 0.63 -2.07 -1.21
N PRO A 178 -0.31 -2.04 -2.16
CA PRO A 178 0.03 -2.21 -3.57
C PRO A 178 0.54 -0.88 -4.15
N GLY A 179 0.92 -0.87 -5.42
CA GLY A 179 1.41 0.31 -6.11
C GLY A 179 2.90 0.59 -5.93
N LYS A 180 3.40 1.54 -6.74
CA LYS A 180 4.81 1.93 -6.87
C LYS A 180 5.38 2.40 -5.53
N ARG A 181 6.62 1.99 -5.23
CA ARG A 181 7.39 2.44 -4.07
C ARG A 181 8.37 3.57 -4.39
N LEU A 182 8.78 4.31 -3.37
CA LEU A 182 9.83 5.32 -3.49
C LEU A 182 11.18 4.66 -3.85
N PRO A 183 12.03 5.26 -4.69
CA PRO A 183 13.30 4.66 -5.11
C PRO A 183 14.44 4.87 -4.10
N SER A 184 14.30 5.85 -3.21
CA SER A 184 15.36 6.27 -2.29
C SER A 184 15.59 5.27 -1.16
N ALA A 185 16.87 5.01 -0.86
CA ALA A 185 17.24 4.10 0.22
C ALA A 185 16.63 4.56 1.56
N GLY A 186 16.14 3.61 2.35
CA GLY A 186 15.42 3.90 3.60
C GLY A 186 13.93 4.22 3.42
N PHE A 187 13.45 4.43 2.19
CA PHE A 187 12.04 4.71 1.89
C PHE A 187 11.40 3.77 0.88
N ARG A 188 12.14 2.79 0.36
CA ARG A 188 11.63 1.85 -0.66
C ARG A 188 10.54 0.88 -0.16
N TRP A 189 10.32 0.83 1.15
CA TRP A 189 9.14 0.20 1.75
C TRP A 189 7.87 1.03 1.55
N ALA A 190 7.97 2.35 1.36
CA ALA A 190 6.86 3.28 1.37
C ALA A 190 6.23 3.46 -0.02
N PRO A 191 4.89 3.58 -0.13
CA PRO A 191 4.23 3.94 -1.37
C PRO A 191 4.72 5.31 -1.87
N ALA A 192 5.02 5.41 -3.18
CA ALA A 192 5.35 6.67 -3.84
C ALA A 192 4.13 7.58 -4.02
N THR A 193 2.93 7.00 -3.98
CA THR A 193 1.64 7.66 -4.04
C THR A 193 0.64 6.83 -3.25
N TRP A 194 -0.28 7.48 -2.55
CA TRP A 194 -1.41 6.86 -1.88
C TRP A 194 -2.61 6.74 -2.82
N MET A 195 -2.73 7.60 -3.85
CA MET A 195 -3.74 7.58 -4.91
C MET A 195 -3.53 6.45 -5.94
N SER A 196 -3.27 5.21 -5.49
CA SER A 196 -2.97 4.09 -6.40
C SER A 196 -4.19 3.57 -7.17
N GLY A 197 -5.41 3.89 -6.71
CA GLY A 197 -6.64 3.29 -7.22
C GLY A 197 -6.79 1.81 -6.87
N GLU A 198 -5.91 1.27 -6.02
CA GLU A 198 -5.84 -0.17 -5.75
C GLU A 198 -6.47 -0.50 -4.39
N VAL A 199 -7.21 -1.61 -4.37
CA VAL A 199 -7.84 -2.14 -3.17
C VAL A 199 -6.77 -2.73 -2.26
N GLU A 200 -6.91 -2.46 -0.96
CA GLU A 200 -6.13 -3.17 0.05
C GLU A 200 -6.43 -4.67 -0.02
N ALA A 201 -5.38 -5.48 -0.08
CA ALA A 201 -5.54 -6.92 -0.14
C ALA A 201 -5.85 -7.50 1.25
N TYR A 202 -6.68 -8.54 1.27
CA TYR A 202 -6.94 -9.29 2.50
C TYR A 202 -5.59 -9.79 3.08
N PRO A 203 -5.35 -9.65 4.39
CA PRO A 203 -6.31 -9.43 5.48
C PRO A 203 -6.46 -7.99 5.98
N PHE A 204 -6.33 -6.99 5.11
CA PHE A 204 -6.42 -5.56 5.47
C PHE A 204 -5.35 -5.17 6.52
N PRO A 205 -4.06 -5.27 6.16
CA PRO A 205 -2.93 -5.07 7.07
C PRO A 205 -2.94 -3.70 7.80
N LEU A 206 -3.67 -2.70 7.32
CA LEU A 206 -3.81 -1.40 7.98
C LEU A 206 -4.83 -1.36 9.12
N ASP A 207 -5.72 -2.36 9.25
CA ASP A 207 -6.82 -2.33 10.22
C ASP A 207 -6.40 -2.61 11.67
N ASN A 208 -5.27 -3.27 11.88
CA ASN A 208 -4.84 -3.72 13.21
C ASN A 208 -3.34 -3.49 13.44
N PRO A 209 -2.90 -2.23 13.67
CA PRO A 209 -1.52 -1.93 14.00
C PRO A 209 -1.20 -2.39 15.42
N ARG A 210 -0.71 -3.64 15.56
CA ARG A 210 -0.40 -4.26 16.87
C ARG A 210 0.87 -3.70 17.51
N TYR A 211 1.88 -3.42 16.69
CA TYR A 211 3.21 -3.04 17.16
C TYR A 211 3.58 -1.65 16.65
N PRO A 212 4.26 -0.84 17.48
CA PRO A 212 4.81 0.43 17.01
C PRO A 212 5.88 0.16 15.95
N THR A 213 6.07 1.15 15.09
CA THR A 213 7.12 1.15 14.07
C THR A 213 8.24 2.11 14.46
N GLU A 214 9.38 1.96 13.81
CA GLU A 214 10.51 2.88 13.96
C GLU A 214 11.10 3.14 12.57
N LEU A 215 11.08 4.40 12.14
CA LEU A 215 11.74 4.79 10.89
C LEU A 215 13.21 5.07 11.16
N THR A 216 14.09 4.40 10.42
CA THR A 216 15.54 4.58 10.47
C THR A 216 16.08 4.97 9.11
N ASP A 217 17.34 5.39 9.04
CA ASP A 217 18.04 5.63 7.77
C ASP A 217 18.14 4.36 6.90
N GLN A 218 17.99 3.19 7.53
CA GLN A 218 17.96 1.87 6.90
C GLN A 218 16.52 1.36 6.70
N GLY A 219 15.50 2.20 6.71
CA GLY A 219 14.13 1.75 6.44
C GLY A 219 13.26 1.64 7.67
N LEU A 220 12.08 1.03 7.46
CA LEU A 220 11.05 0.94 8.49
C LEU A 220 11.18 -0.36 9.25
N ILE A 221 11.38 -0.26 10.55
CA ILE A 221 11.31 -1.40 11.46
C ILE A 221 9.84 -1.69 11.76
N VAL A 222 9.41 -2.90 11.44
CA VAL A 222 8.07 -3.44 11.71
C VAL A 222 8.19 -4.78 12.43
N HIS A 223 7.09 -5.23 13.03
CA HIS A 223 7.00 -6.54 13.68
C HIS A 223 5.86 -7.33 13.06
N TYR A 224 6.19 -8.48 12.48
CA TYR A 224 5.24 -9.35 11.78
C TYR A 224 5.71 -10.81 11.84
N PRO A 225 4.78 -11.78 11.84
CA PRO A 225 5.12 -13.18 11.61
C PRO A 225 5.66 -13.39 10.20
N GLY A 226 6.28 -14.53 9.99
CA GLY A 226 6.82 -14.86 8.68
C GLY A 226 7.41 -16.26 8.59
N PHE A 227 8.15 -16.49 7.52
CA PHE A 227 8.89 -17.72 7.29
C PHE A 227 10.32 -17.39 6.83
N LEU A 228 11.31 -18.10 7.37
CA LEU A 228 12.61 -18.23 6.71
C LEU A 228 12.53 -19.41 5.76
N LEU A 229 13.00 -19.22 4.52
CA LEU A 229 12.98 -20.26 3.51
C LEU A 229 14.39 -20.78 3.26
N HIS A 230 14.51 -22.09 3.12
CA HIS A 230 15.75 -22.80 2.84
C HIS A 230 15.64 -23.58 1.53
N PRO A 231 15.55 -22.90 0.37
CA PRO A 231 15.60 -23.56 -0.93
C PRO A 231 17.03 -24.00 -1.25
N ASP A 232 17.19 -25.03 -2.07
CA ASP A 232 18.43 -25.24 -2.80
C ASP A 232 18.65 -24.16 -3.89
N ASN A 233 19.80 -24.16 -4.55
CA ASN A 233 20.13 -23.16 -5.56
C ASN A 233 19.20 -23.22 -6.80
N GLU A 234 18.70 -24.39 -7.16
CA GLU A 234 17.82 -24.55 -8.32
C GLU A 234 16.43 -23.97 -8.02
N LYS A 235 15.86 -24.34 -6.87
CA LYS A 235 14.59 -23.81 -6.39
C LYS A 235 14.66 -22.33 -6.08
N LEU A 236 15.79 -21.83 -5.57
CA LEU A 236 15.99 -20.41 -5.36
C LEU A 236 15.94 -19.65 -6.69
N LYS A 237 16.57 -20.18 -7.75
CA LYS A 237 16.51 -19.61 -9.10
C LYS A 237 15.08 -19.58 -9.63
N ASP A 238 14.30 -20.63 -9.38
CA ASP A 238 12.89 -20.70 -9.76
C ASP A 238 12.03 -19.69 -8.99
N ILE A 239 12.22 -19.60 -7.67
CA ILE A 239 11.54 -18.63 -6.80
C ILE A 239 11.80 -17.20 -7.27
N ILE A 240 13.06 -16.86 -7.56
CA ILE A 240 13.43 -15.49 -7.93
C ILE A 240 12.94 -15.14 -9.35
N SER A 241 12.85 -16.12 -10.25
CA SER A 241 12.49 -15.88 -11.64
C SER A 241 11.06 -15.33 -11.80
N GLU A 242 10.79 -14.59 -12.89
CA GLU A 242 9.48 -13.97 -13.21
C GLU A 242 8.59 -14.84 -14.12
N HIS A 243 8.64 -16.16 -13.97
CA HIS A 243 7.87 -17.02 -14.88
C HIS A 243 6.37 -16.92 -14.59
N LYS A 244 5.53 -17.04 -15.63
CA LYS A 244 4.06 -16.85 -15.53
C LYS A 244 3.36 -17.73 -14.50
N ARG A 245 4.01 -18.78 -14.00
CA ARG A 245 3.50 -19.69 -12.98
C ARG A 245 4.27 -19.59 -11.67
N ASN A 246 4.77 -18.41 -11.28
CA ASN A 246 5.54 -18.14 -10.05
C ASN A 246 4.81 -18.55 -8.76
N THR A 247 4.67 -19.86 -8.60
CA THR A 247 4.08 -20.53 -7.48
C THR A 247 5.07 -21.59 -7.05
N PHE A 248 5.30 -21.66 -5.75
CA PHE A 248 6.10 -22.72 -5.16
C PHE A 248 5.44 -23.16 -3.86
N GLU A 249 5.77 -24.37 -3.44
CA GLU A 249 5.28 -24.93 -2.19
C GLU A 249 6.44 -25.08 -1.22
N PHE A 250 6.14 -24.96 0.06
CA PHE A 250 7.11 -25.22 1.11
C PHE A 250 6.41 -25.86 2.30
N SER A 251 7.16 -26.68 3.03
CA SER A 251 6.68 -27.31 4.26
C SER A 251 7.29 -26.62 5.47
N VAL A 252 6.52 -26.56 6.55
CA VAL A 252 6.98 -26.05 7.85
C VAL A 252 6.95 -27.17 8.87
N GLY A 253 7.94 -27.19 9.76
CA GLY A 253 8.01 -28.14 10.87
C GLY A 253 8.65 -29.47 10.49
N ARG A 254 9.05 -30.22 11.52
CA ARG A 254 9.74 -31.52 11.35
C ARG A 254 8.81 -32.63 10.86
N GLY A 255 7.50 -32.48 11.04
CA GLY A 255 6.49 -33.48 10.70
C GLY A 255 6.03 -33.46 9.23
N LEU A 256 6.44 -32.44 8.46
CA LEU A 256 5.96 -32.22 7.07
C LEU A 256 4.43 -32.26 6.95
N ASP A 257 3.74 -31.80 8.00
CA ASP A 257 2.29 -31.81 8.16
C ASP A 257 1.66 -30.46 7.79
N GLU A 258 2.45 -29.38 7.81
CA GLU A 258 2.01 -28.07 7.36
C GLU A 258 2.68 -27.67 6.05
N TRP A 259 1.85 -27.49 5.02
CA TRP A 259 2.30 -27.07 3.71
C TRP A 259 1.66 -25.74 3.34
N TYR A 260 2.43 -24.92 2.64
CA TYR A 260 2.01 -23.62 2.18
C TYR A 260 2.32 -23.50 0.69
N LYS A 261 1.39 -22.88 -0.03
CA LYS A 261 1.56 -22.50 -1.42
C LYS A 261 1.73 -20.99 -1.49
N VAL A 262 2.80 -20.56 -2.10
CA VAL A 262 3.07 -19.16 -2.37
C VAL A 262 2.77 -18.90 -3.83
N ALA A 263 2.05 -17.83 -4.12
CA ALA A 263 1.84 -17.32 -5.47
C ALA A 263 2.24 -15.85 -5.51
N SER A 264 2.63 -15.35 -6.68
CA SER A 264 2.73 -13.89 -6.87
C SER A 264 1.34 -13.26 -6.68
N ALA A 265 1.26 -12.16 -5.92
CA ALA A 265 -0.02 -11.53 -5.64
C ALA A 265 -0.66 -11.04 -6.95
N LYS A 266 -1.84 -11.56 -7.29
CA LYS A 266 -2.53 -11.16 -8.52
C LYS A 266 -3.08 -9.74 -8.36
N LYS A 267 -2.97 -8.93 -9.41
CA LYS A 267 -3.74 -7.69 -9.51
C LYS A 267 -5.22 -8.08 -9.64
N ARG A 268 -6.00 -7.92 -8.57
CA ARG A 268 -7.47 -8.14 -8.59
C ARG A 268 -8.23 -7.07 -9.40
N GLY A 269 -7.53 -6.19 -10.10
CA GLY A 269 -8.13 -5.14 -10.92
C GLY A 269 -8.40 -5.63 -12.34
N LEU A 270 -9.68 -5.73 -12.68
CA LEU A 270 -10.27 -6.02 -14.00
C LEU A 270 -10.00 -7.43 -14.55
N GLN A 271 -10.90 -8.34 -14.19
CA GLN A 271 -11.15 -9.61 -14.89
C GLN A 271 -11.76 -9.41 -16.30
N ASN A 272 -11.70 -8.20 -16.86
CA ASN A 272 -12.15 -7.88 -18.20
C ASN A 272 -10.93 -7.85 -19.12
N ASP A 273 -10.99 -8.68 -20.15
CA ASP A 273 -9.95 -9.17 -21.09
C ASP A 273 -9.18 -8.10 -21.90
N VAL A 274 -9.19 -6.83 -21.48
CA VAL A 274 -8.46 -5.76 -22.15
C VAL A 274 -7.08 -5.64 -21.52
N SER A 275 -6.12 -6.20 -22.22
CA SER A 275 -4.68 -6.20 -21.93
C SER A 275 -4.12 -4.76 -21.90
N LEU A 276 -4.42 -3.98 -20.86
CA LEU A 276 -3.71 -2.73 -20.59
C LEU A 276 -2.33 -3.07 -20.01
N PRO A 277 -1.25 -2.42 -20.49
CA PRO A 277 0.11 -2.68 -20.03
C PRO A 277 0.21 -2.54 -18.51
N THR A 278 0.74 -3.59 -17.91
CA THR A 278 0.91 -3.82 -16.48
C THR A 278 1.80 -2.75 -15.85
N LEU A 279 1.19 -1.69 -15.31
CA LEU A 279 1.77 -0.91 -14.22
C LEU A 279 1.66 -1.75 -12.93
N ASP A 280 2.55 -2.72 -12.76
CA ASP A 280 2.90 -3.22 -11.43
C ASP A 280 4.28 -2.69 -11.05
N ASN A 281 4.43 -2.50 -9.75
CA ASN A 281 5.62 -2.13 -9.02
C ASN A 281 6.92 -2.13 -9.82
N SER A 282 7.37 -0.93 -10.20
CA SER A 282 8.69 -0.43 -9.79
C SER A 282 9.15 0.78 -10.63
N ASN A 283 9.78 1.75 -9.97
CA ASN A 283 10.75 2.63 -10.64
C ASN A 283 12.06 1.88 -11.00
N ARG A 284 12.12 0.57 -10.70
CA ARG A 284 13.20 -0.38 -10.91
C ARG A 284 12.62 -1.68 -11.43
N ASP A 285 12.45 -1.78 -12.75
CA ASP A 285 11.98 -2.96 -13.49
C ASP A 285 12.20 -4.22 -12.64
N PRO A 286 11.19 -5.01 -12.21
CA PRO A 286 11.37 -6.15 -11.30
C PRO A 286 12.54 -7.05 -11.74
N LYS A 287 12.77 -7.07 -13.06
CA LYS A 287 13.94 -7.64 -13.74
C LYS A 287 15.28 -7.23 -13.15
N HIS A 288 15.46 -6.00 -12.67
CA HIS A 288 16.70 -5.53 -12.04
C HIS A 288 16.92 -6.20 -10.68
N ILE A 289 15.89 -6.34 -9.84
CA ILE A 289 16.02 -7.07 -8.57
C ILE A 289 16.27 -8.55 -8.86
N THR A 290 15.48 -9.13 -9.76
CA THR A 290 15.63 -10.50 -10.24
C THR A 290 17.03 -10.76 -10.82
N LEU A 291 17.57 -9.83 -11.62
CA LEU A 291 18.89 -9.92 -12.24
C LEU A 291 20.01 -9.79 -11.21
N ASP A 292 19.92 -8.82 -10.30
CA ASP A 292 20.87 -8.66 -9.18
C ASP A 292 20.94 -9.92 -8.33
N LEU A 293 19.78 -10.49 -7.96
CA LEU A 293 19.70 -11.74 -7.21
C LEU A 293 20.28 -12.92 -8.00
N ARG A 294 20.00 -13.03 -9.31
CA ARG A 294 20.59 -14.07 -10.16
C ARG A 294 22.11 -13.95 -10.26
N ASN A 295 22.64 -12.74 -10.36
CA ASN A 295 24.08 -12.49 -10.42
C ASN A 295 24.79 -12.85 -9.10
N ARG A 296 24.05 -12.83 -7.99
CA ARG A 296 24.53 -13.23 -6.66
C ARG A 296 24.20 -14.68 -6.32
N LEU A 297 23.55 -15.41 -7.21
CA LEU A 297 23.28 -16.83 -7.01
C LEU A 297 24.62 -17.59 -7.02
N GLY A 298 24.97 -18.23 -5.90
CA GLY A 298 26.28 -18.86 -5.71
C GLY A 298 27.35 -17.96 -5.07
N SER A 299 27.02 -16.72 -4.70
CA SER A 299 27.90 -15.92 -3.84
C SER A 299 28.02 -16.54 -2.44
N ASN A 300 29.14 -16.28 -1.78
CA ASN A 300 29.31 -16.57 -0.35
C ASN A 300 29.29 -15.23 0.42
N PRO A 301 28.35 -15.01 1.36
CA PRO A 301 27.37 -15.95 1.92
C PRO A 301 26.20 -16.27 0.96
N PRO A 302 25.54 -17.43 1.15
CA PRO A 302 24.37 -17.80 0.37
C PRO A 302 23.23 -16.80 0.59
N LEU A 303 22.43 -16.58 -0.45
CA LEU A 303 21.25 -15.73 -0.39
C LEU A 303 20.24 -16.32 0.61
N LYS A 304 19.89 -15.55 1.63
CA LYS A 304 18.79 -15.86 2.53
C LYS A 304 17.51 -15.20 2.01
N ILE A 305 16.42 -15.94 1.97
CA ILE A 305 15.11 -15.42 1.60
C ILE A 305 14.08 -15.73 2.67
N GLY A 306 13.07 -14.88 2.78
CA GLY A 306 11.98 -15.05 3.73
C GLY A 306 10.66 -14.53 3.20
N ILE A 307 9.60 -14.79 3.95
CA ILE A 307 8.26 -14.26 3.71
C ILE A 307 7.82 -13.50 4.94
N ILE A 308 7.46 -12.23 4.79
CA ILE A 308 6.79 -11.46 5.85
C ILE A 308 5.28 -11.62 5.63
N LEU A 309 4.55 -11.99 6.68
CA LEU A 309 3.09 -12.15 6.63
C LEU A 309 2.38 -11.03 7.37
N SER A 310 1.27 -10.57 6.80
CA SER A 310 0.41 -9.57 7.43
C SER A 310 -0.33 -10.11 8.67
N ARG A 311 -0.48 -11.44 8.80
CA ARG A 311 -1.11 -12.08 9.95
C ARG A 311 -0.42 -13.38 10.34
N PRO A 312 -0.65 -13.84 11.58
CA PRO A 312 -0.20 -15.15 12.02
C PRO A 312 -1.01 -16.23 11.29
N ARG A 313 -0.31 -17.20 10.69
CA ARG A 313 -0.86 -18.42 10.08
C ARG A 313 -1.89 -18.18 8.95
N PRO A 314 -1.47 -18.34 7.68
CA PRO A 314 -2.36 -18.28 6.54
C PRO A 314 -3.59 -19.18 6.65
N VAL A 315 -4.75 -18.62 6.30
CA VAL A 315 -6.00 -19.38 6.18
C VAL A 315 -6.03 -20.19 4.89
N GLU A 316 -6.83 -21.26 4.88
CA GLU A 316 -6.91 -22.20 3.76
C GLU A 316 -7.65 -21.62 2.55
N VAL A 317 -8.69 -20.81 2.78
CA VAL A 317 -9.65 -20.42 1.73
C VAL A 317 -9.19 -19.19 0.93
N GLN A 318 -8.63 -18.20 1.61
CA GLN A 318 -8.21 -16.95 0.99
C GLN A 318 -6.74 -16.73 1.31
N GLY A 319 -5.88 -16.83 0.29
CA GLY A 319 -4.46 -16.57 0.45
C GLY A 319 -4.21 -15.23 1.14
N GLU A 320 -3.26 -15.22 2.06
CA GLU A 320 -2.88 -14.04 2.81
C GLU A 320 -1.84 -13.23 2.06
N THR A 321 -1.98 -11.91 2.11
CA THR A 321 -0.96 -11.03 1.54
C THR A 321 0.32 -11.11 2.38
N GLY A 322 1.43 -11.36 1.69
CA GLY A 322 2.78 -11.35 2.24
C GLY A 322 3.78 -10.64 1.33
N LEU A 323 5.01 -10.52 1.79
CA LEU A 323 6.15 -10.00 1.03
C LEU A 323 7.22 -11.09 0.96
N LEU A 324 7.61 -11.47 -0.25
CA LEU A 324 8.83 -12.22 -0.47
C LEU A 324 10.00 -11.26 -0.36
N VAL A 325 10.95 -11.55 0.53
CA VAL A 325 12.07 -10.66 0.84
C VAL A 325 13.41 -11.40 0.76
N GLU A 326 14.44 -10.66 0.38
CA GLU A 326 15.83 -11.05 0.55
C GLU A 326 16.29 -10.57 1.92
N ILE A 327 16.93 -11.43 2.72
CA ILE A 327 17.53 -11.08 4.00
C ILE A 327 19.04 -10.95 3.79
N TYR A 328 19.56 -9.73 3.90
CA TYR A 328 20.97 -9.44 3.62
C TYR A 328 21.81 -9.18 4.87
N ASP A 329 21.17 -8.86 6.00
CA ASP A 329 21.84 -8.71 7.30
C ASP A 329 20.90 -9.17 8.42
N GLU A 330 21.50 -9.64 9.51
CA GLU A 330 20.83 -10.18 10.69
C GLU A 330 21.56 -9.66 11.91
N LYS A 331 20.90 -8.83 12.70
CA LYS A 331 21.48 -8.29 13.93
C LYS A 331 20.83 -8.92 15.13
N THR A 332 21.65 -9.53 15.98
CA THR A 332 21.19 -9.97 17.29
C THR A 332 20.95 -8.75 18.17
N LEU A 333 19.73 -8.59 18.66
CA LEU A 333 19.41 -7.52 19.59
C LEU A 333 19.85 -7.93 21.00
N PRO A 334 20.45 -7.03 21.79
CA PRO A 334 20.74 -7.33 23.18
C PRO A 334 19.43 -7.60 23.93
N PRO A 335 19.40 -8.58 24.84
CA PRO A 335 18.21 -8.89 25.60
C PRO A 335 17.78 -7.66 26.40
N LYS A 336 16.62 -7.09 26.06
CA LYS A 336 16.01 -6.01 26.83
C LYS A 336 15.26 -6.61 28.01
N ALA A 337 15.56 -6.13 29.22
CA ALA A 337 14.87 -6.57 30.44
C ALA A 337 13.34 -6.45 30.25
N GLY A 338 12.62 -7.56 30.41
CA GLY A 338 11.16 -7.62 30.32
C GLY A 338 10.57 -7.99 28.96
N ARG A 339 11.37 -8.27 27.92
CA ARG A 339 10.87 -8.90 26.68
C ARG A 339 11.01 -10.42 26.73
N PRO A 340 10.04 -11.18 26.18
CA PRO A 340 10.16 -12.63 26.05
C PRO A 340 11.40 -13.00 25.21
N VAL A 341 12.05 -14.09 25.60
CA VAL A 341 13.37 -14.59 25.12
C VAL A 341 13.40 -14.94 23.62
N SER A 342 12.29 -14.82 22.88
CA SER A 342 12.21 -15.19 21.46
C SER A 342 12.51 -14.05 20.47
N GLN A 343 12.77 -12.81 20.92
CA GLN A 343 12.96 -11.64 20.05
C GLN A 343 14.44 -11.30 19.80
N ASP A 344 15.27 -12.30 19.55
CA ASP A 344 16.72 -12.10 19.57
C ASP A 344 17.29 -11.55 18.27
N SER A 345 16.56 -11.52 17.16
CA SER A 345 17.09 -11.07 15.86
C SER A 345 16.23 -10.01 15.18
N LEU A 346 16.90 -9.06 14.52
CA LEU A 346 16.34 -8.09 13.60
C LEU A 346 16.85 -8.42 12.18
N PHE A 347 15.93 -8.79 11.28
CA PHE A 347 16.27 -9.07 9.89
C PHE A 347 16.22 -7.80 9.06
N TYR A 348 17.31 -7.46 8.40
CA TYR A 348 17.36 -6.40 7.42
C TYR A 348 17.07 -6.99 6.05
N CYS A 349 16.01 -6.49 5.42
CA CYS A 349 15.46 -7.13 4.25
C CYS A 349 15.15 -6.17 3.11
N ARG A 350 15.25 -6.69 1.88
CA ARG A 350 14.87 -6.01 0.64
C ARG A 350 13.64 -6.70 0.07
N ILE A 351 12.60 -5.93 -0.25
CA ILE A 351 11.39 -6.46 -0.87
C ILE A 351 11.72 -6.96 -2.28
N ILE A 352 11.44 -8.24 -2.55
CA ILE A 352 11.53 -8.82 -3.89
C ILE A 352 10.21 -8.59 -4.61
N ARG A 353 9.09 -9.04 -4.00
CA ARG A 353 7.73 -8.85 -4.54
C ARG A 353 6.65 -9.14 -3.51
N ARG A 354 5.42 -8.72 -3.82
CA ARG A 354 4.21 -9.10 -3.06
C ARG A 354 3.78 -10.51 -3.45
N VAL A 355 3.34 -11.29 -2.47
CA VAL A 355 2.90 -12.67 -2.63
C VAL A 355 1.54 -12.90 -1.95
N GLU A 356 0.79 -13.87 -2.45
CA GLU A 356 -0.33 -14.49 -1.75
C GLU A 356 0.14 -15.84 -1.20
N VAL A 357 -0.04 -16.08 0.09
CA VAL A 357 0.36 -17.32 0.77
C VAL A 357 -0.88 -18.03 1.26
N THR A 358 -1.08 -19.26 0.81
CA THR A 358 -2.23 -20.09 1.17
C THR A 358 -1.75 -21.32 1.92
N ARG A 359 -2.39 -21.65 3.04
CA ARG A 359 -2.16 -22.93 3.71
C ARG A 359 -2.85 -24.04 2.91
N LEU A 360 -2.12 -25.10 2.59
CA LEU A 360 -2.69 -26.26 1.90
C LEU A 360 -3.35 -27.17 2.93
N SER A 361 -4.66 -27.36 2.79
CA SER A 361 -5.40 -28.33 3.61
C SER A 361 -4.97 -29.74 3.22
N MET A 362 -4.47 -30.51 4.18
CA MET A 362 -4.14 -31.92 3.97
C MET A 362 -5.38 -32.79 3.68
N GLY A 363 -6.60 -32.25 3.71
CA GLY A 363 -7.84 -33.02 3.50
C GLY A 363 -8.72 -32.59 2.31
N SER A 364 -8.45 -31.45 1.65
CA SER A 364 -9.41 -30.82 0.73
C SER A 364 -8.79 -30.50 -0.62
N LEU A 365 -8.52 -31.54 -1.41
CA LEU A 365 -8.23 -31.42 -2.84
C LEU A 365 -9.33 -32.13 -3.63
N GLU A 366 -10.57 -31.69 -3.44
CA GLU A 366 -11.65 -31.90 -4.42
C GLU A 366 -11.61 -30.74 -5.41
N GLY A 367 -10.65 -30.79 -6.35
CA GLY A 367 -10.65 -29.93 -7.52
C GLY A 367 -11.63 -30.45 -8.58
N PRO A 368 -12.24 -29.56 -9.39
CA PRO A 368 -13.24 -29.94 -10.37
C PRO A 368 -12.61 -30.79 -11.50
N LEU A 369 -13.00 -32.07 -11.51
CA LEU A 369 -13.06 -33.01 -12.65
C LEU A 369 -12.30 -32.59 -13.92
N HIS A 370 -10.96 -32.67 -13.90
CA HIS A 370 -10.22 -33.04 -15.10
C HIS A 370 -9.84 -34.52 -14.96
N PRO A 371 -10.56 -35.44 -15.62
CA PRO A 371 -10.24 -36.85 -15.58
C PRO A 371 -9.15 -37.10 -16.61
N THR A 372 -7.87 -37.01 -16.23
CA THR A 372 -6.83 -37.87 -16.83
C THR A 372 -5.51 -37.71 -16.08
N ARG A 373 -5.03 -38.86 -15.58
CA ARG A 373 -3.70 -39.14 -15.00
C ARG A 373 -3.64 -39.05 -13.47
N ASN A 374 -3.81 -40.21 -12.84
CA ASN A 374 -3.48 -40.61 -11.47
C ASN A 374 -2.61 -39.62 -10.66
N GLU A 375 -3.21 -38.56 -10.13
CA GLU A 375 -2.60 -37.76 -9.07
C GLU A 375 -3.05 -38.35 -7.73
N GLU A 376 -2.11 -38.98 -7.02
CA GLU A 376 -2.30 -39.52 -5.68
C GLU A 376 -2.69 -38.40 -4.70
N ARG A 377 -3.65 -38.70 -3.83
CA ARG A 377 -4.21 -37.75 -2.85
C ARG A 377 -3.14 -37.23 -1.90
N LEU A 378 -2.80 -35.95 -2.01
CA LEU A 378 -1.71 -35.22 -1.35
C LEU A 378 -1.78 -35.05 0.18
N GLY A 379 -2.62 -35.83 0.88
CA GLY A 379 -3.06 -35.48 2.23
C GLY A 379 -2.92 -36.55 3.30
N ASN A 380 -3.27 -37.80 2.94
CA ASN A 380 -3.22 -38.94 3.84
C ASN A 380 -2.05 -39.88 3.53
N GLY A 381 -1.10 -39.42 2.71
CA GLY A 381 0.10 -40.16 2.37
C GLY A 381 0.94 -40.45 3.63
N SER A 382 1.60 -41.61 3.60
CA SER A 382 2.58 -41.99 4.62
C SER A 382 3.67 -40.93 4.75
N ILE A 383 4.37 -40.88 5.88
CA ILE A 383 5.50 -39.95 6.07
C ILE A 383 6.55 -40.07 4.95
N LEU A 384 6.70 -41.26 4.35
CA LEU A 384 7.58 -41.49 3.20
C LEU A 384 7.14 -40.70 1.97
N SER A 385 5.85 -40.74 1.61
CA SER A 385 5.34 -39.94 0.48
C SER A 385 5.52 -38.43 0.69
N ARG A 386 5.38 -37.95 1.92
CA ARG A 386 5.63 -36.54 2.26
C ARG A 386 7.10 -36.20 2.18
N TYR A 387 7.97 -37.11 2.62
CA TYR A 387 9.41 -36.97 2.51
C TYR A 387 9.88 -36.95 1.06
N GLU A 388 9.38 -37.85 0.22
CA GLU A 388 9.68 -37.89 -1.22
C GLU A 388 9.28 -36.60 -1.93
N LYS A 389 8.13 -36.01 -1.56
CA LYS A 389 7.76 -34.67 -1.99
C LYS A 389 8.76 -33.63 -1.49
N PHE A 390 9.04 -33.63 -0.18
CA PHE A 390 9.93 -32.66 0.46
C PHE A 390 11.35 -32.62 -0.09
N VAL A 391 11.91 -33.78 -0.50
CA VAL A 391 13.25 -33.85 -1.12
C VAL A 391 13.38 -32.93 -2.34
N ARG A 392 12.26 -32.56 -2.96
CA ARG A 392 12.20 -31.65 -4.11
C ARG A 392 11.59 -30.30 -3.78
N GLU A 393 11.35 -29.97 -2.52
CA GLU A 393 10.62 -28.75 -2.15
C GLU A 393 11.39 -27.93 -1.11
N VAL A 394 10.86 -26.74 -0.84
CA VAL A 394 11.51 -25.76 0.02
C VAL A 394 11.17 -26.05 1.49
N ALA A 395 12.17 -26.00 2.36
CA ALA A 395 11.95 -26.05 3.80
C ALA A 395 11.69 -24.64 4.36
N GLY A 396 10.68 -24.51 5.22
CA GLY A 396 10.36 -23.27 5.90
C GLY A 396 10.53 -23.38 7.42
N VAL A 397 11.02 -22.31 8.05
CA VAL A 397 11.01 -22.11 9.50
C VAL A 397 10.04 -20.98 9.82
N GLN A 398 9.03 -21.26 10.64
CA GLN A 398 8.09 -20.25 11.08
C GLN A 398 8.73 -19.29 12.07
N LEU A 399 8.48 -18.00 11.87
CA LEU A 399 8.90 -16.91 12.73
C LEU A 399 7.72 -16.42 13.58
N ASP A 400 8.02 -15.96 14.78
CA ASP A 400 7.04 -15.46 15.75
C ASP A 400 6.35 -14.17 15.27
N GLU A 401 5.16 -13.87 15.82
CA GLU A 401 4.40 -12.66 15.50
C GLU A 401 5.18 -11.36 15.76
N ALA A 402 6.10 -11.39 16.72
CA ALA A 402 6.91 -10.26 17.11
C ALA A 402 8.32 -10.27 16.47
N GLN A 403 8.54 -11.06 15.41
CA GLN A 403 9.78 -10.99 14.65
C GLN A 403 9.98 -9.58 14.09
N GLY A 404 11.13 -8.98 14.38
CA GLY A 404 11.51 -7.67 13.86
C GLY A 404 12.04 -7.76 12.42
N TRP A 405 11.55 -6.86 11.56
CA TRP A 405 11.98 -6.69 10.18
C TRP A 405 12.31 -5.23 9.92
N CYS A 406 13.54 -4.94 9.50
CA CYS A 406 13.93 -3.64 8.97
C CYS A 406 13.77 -3.66 7.45
N VAL A 407 12.65 -3.11 6.98
CA VAL A 407 12.22 -3.21 5.58
C VAL A 407 12.79 -2.05 4.78
N ASP A 408 13.64 -2.43 3.82
CA ASP A 408 14.11 -1.63 2.70
C ASP A 408 15.11 -0.48 2.98
N GLY A 409 16.10 -0.76 3.83
CA GLY A 409 17.37 -0.01 3.94
C GLY A 409 18.50 -0.59 3.16
N PHE A 410 18.31 -0.92 1.89
CA PHE A 410 19.46 -1.31 1.10
C PHE A 410 20.28 -0.05 0.77
N ALA A 411 21.35 0.18 1.55
CA ALA A 411 22.48 0.99 1.13
C ALA A 411 23.13 0.25 -0.06
N SER A 412 22.59 0.44 -1.26
CA SER A 412 23.33 0.09 -2.46
C SER A 412 24.64 0.86 -2.34
N LYS A 413 25.75 0.14 -2.11
CA LYS A 413 27.07 0.70 -2.42
C LYS A 413 26.89 1.33 -3.80
N PRO A 414 27.06 2.66 -3.95
CA PRO A 414 26.88 3.29 -5.24
C PRO A 414 27.73 2.49 -6.22
N PRO A 415 27.19 2.13 -7.41
CA PRO A 415 27.98 1.40 -8.39
C PRO A 415 29.31 2.13 -8.54
N PRO A 416 30.45 1.41 -8.53
CA PRO A 416 31.75 2.04 -8.67
C PRO A 416 31.68 2.97 -9.87
N PRO A 417 32.12 4.24 -9.74
CA PRO A 417 31.96 5.22 -10.80
C PRO A 417 32.51 4.60 -12.08
N LEU A 418 31.64 4.47 -13.10
CA LEU A 418 32.05 3.98 -14.40
C LEU A 418 33.32 4.75 -14.80
N PRO A 419 34.40 4.07 -15.22
CA PRO A 419 35.63 4.73 -15.59
C PRO A 419 35.26 5.83 -16.59
N ARG A 420 35.49 7.08 -16.18
CA ARG A 420 35.20 8.27 -16.96
C ARG A 420 35.88 8.05 -18.30
N ARG A 421 35.09 7.76 -19.34
CA ARG A 421 35.59 7.71 -20.72
C ARG A 421 36.19 9.09 -20.92
N GLN A 422 37.53 9.17 -21.02
CA GLN A 422 38.22 10.40 -21.32
C GLN A 422 37.72 10.80 -22.70
N THR A 423 36.72 11.69 -22.73
CA THR A 423 36.33 12.35 -23.95
C THR A 423 37.50 13.24 -24.30
N GLU A 424 38.26 12.83 -25.30
CA GLU A 424 39.25 13.68 -25.95
C GLU A 424 38.58 15.01 -26.26
N THR A 425 39.14 16.07 -25.67
CA THR A 425 38.79 17.46 -25.92
C THR A 425 38.89 17.73 -27.43
N PRO A 426 37.78 18.10 -28.11
CA PRO A 426 37.89 18.65 -29.45
C PRO A 426 38.57 20.03 -29.36
N PRO A 427 39.36 20.42 -30.38
CA PRO A 427 40.11 21.66 -30.36
C PRO A 427 39.17 22.86 -30.34
N HIS A 428 39.58 23.83 -29.53
CA HIS A 428 39.02 25.17 -29.39
C HIS A 428 38.86 25.85 -30.77
N THR A 429 37.62 26.07 -31.20
CA THR A 429 37.31 27.12 -32.18
C THR A 429 36.73 28.29 -31.40
N GLN A 430 37.50 29.36 -31.27
CA GLN A 430 37.02 30.67 -30.86
C GLN A 430 36.03 31.17 -31.92
N ASP A 431 34.79 31.47 -31.55
CA ASP A 431 34.10 32.61 -32.17
C ASP A 431 32.88 33.11 -31.37
N GLY A 432 32.90 34.42 -31.14
CA GLY A 432 31.78 35.38 -31.11
C GLY A 432 30.46 35.09 -30.38
N GLY A 433 30.11 36.00 -29.45
CA GLY A 433 28.78 36.63 -29.53
C GLY A 433 27.81 36.36 -28.39
N ILE A 434 28.04 37.04 -27.28
CA ILE A 434 27.05 37.33 -26.23
C ILE A 434 25.92 38.22 -26.83
N MET A 435 24.67 37.93 -26.43
CA MET A 435 23.43 38.69 -26.68
C MET A 435 22.78 38.53 -28.06
N ASN A 436 21.76 37.66 -28.14
CA ASN A 436 20.47 37.92 -28.81
C ASN A 436 19.62 36.64 -28.90
N ARG A 437 18.64 36.47 -28.00
CA ARG A 437 17.35 35.79 -28.28
C ARG A 437 16.40 35.85 -27.08
N ILE A 438 15.98 37.06 -26.73
CA ILE A 438 14.72 37.32 -26.04
C ILE A 438 14.00 38.40 -26.86
N ARG A 439 12.97 38.02 -27.62
CA ARG A 439 11.79 38.84 -27.98
C ARG A 439 10.91 38.14 -29.02
N ARG A 440 9.59 38.31 -28.82
CA ARG A 440 8.41 37.92 -29.63
C ARG A 440 7.89 36.50 -29.34
N VAL A 441 6.62 36.27 -28.96
CA VAL A 441 5.36 36.98 -29.30
C VAL A 441 4.38 36.91 -28.12
N TRP A 442 3.88 38.07 -27.67
CA TRP A 442 2.60 38.24 -26.96
C TRP A 442 1.86 39.32 -27.73
N THR A 443 0.78 38.97 -28.43
CA THR A 443 -0.32 39.86 -28.82
C THR A 443 -1.49 39.04 -29.34
N GLY A 444 -2.65 39.23 -28.70
CA GLY A 444 -3.98 39.12 -29.32
C GLY A 444 -4.62 37.73 -29.30
N SER A 445 -5.66 37.53 -28.51
CA SER A 445 -7.01 37.94 -28.94
C SER A 445 -8.04 37.57 -27.88
N SER A 446 -8.70 38.60 -27.37
CA SER A 446 -9.98 38.53 -26.68
C SER A 446 -11.09 38.15 -27.67
N ARG A 447 -11.92 37.16 -27.35
CA ARG A 447 -13.26 37.06 -27.95
C ARG A 447 -14.27 36.54 -26.92
N LEU A 448 -15.15 37.46 -26.52
CA LEU A 448 -16.47 37.16 -25.98
C LEU A 448 -17.30 36.46 -27.05
N GLU A 449 -18.04 35.43 -26.67
CA GLU A 449 -19.28 35.06 -27.34
C GLU A 449 -20.31 34.67 -26.26
N SER A 450 -21.29 35.58 -26.11
CA SER A 450 -22.61 35.34 -25.56
C SER A 450 -23.50 34.98 -26.74
N ALA A 451 -24.34 33.95 -26.58
CA ALA A 451 -25.56 33.82 -27.34
C ALA A 451 -26.57 33.04 -26.51
N ASP A 452 -27.64 33.73 -26.15
CA ASP A 452 -28.93 33.17 -25.79
C ASP A 452 -29.49 32.34 -26.95
N GLN A 453 -30.07 31.18 -26.62
CA GLN A 453 -31.34 30.69 -27.14
C GLN A 453 -31.94 29.65 -26.20
#